data_AF-A0A7W0HZT6-F1
#
_entry.id   AF-A0A7W0HZT6-F1
#
_cell.length_a   1.000
_cell.length_b   1.000
_cell.length_c   1.000
_cell.angle_alpha   90.00
_cell.angle_beta   90.00
_cell.angle_gamma   90.00
#
_symmetry.space_group_name_H-M   'P 1'
#
loop_
_entity.id
_entity.type
_entity.pdbx_description
1 polymer ?
#
loop_
_entity_poly.entity_id
_entity_poly.type
_entity_poly.pdbx_seq_one_letter_code
_entity_poly.pdbx_strand_id
1 'polypeptide(L)'
;MKAYLTGKASENYVDKIKLNLNRNGDAVNVSVESDIRVSIGSTFRNLNLKLELPEQEYSSFVLESNNGYTNISELSADTIILIGHSGKMDMRGLTTGTLTSHVDSGDSDINGSIR
;
A
#
# COMPACT_ATOMS: atom_id res chain seq x y z
N MET A 1 2.98 14.52 5.52
CA MET A 1 2.46 13.39 4.72
C MET A 1 1.62 13.95 3.60
N LYS A 2 1.78 13.43 2.38
CA LYS A 2 0.89 13.72 1.24
C LYS A 2 0.39 12.40 0.67
N ALA A 3 -0.87 12.38 0.25
CA ALA A 3 -1.50 11.23 -0.36
C ALA A 3 -2.17 11.64 -1.66
N TYR A 4 -1.93 10.87 -2.71
CA TYR A 4 -2.46 11.12 -4.05
C TYR A 4 -3.08 9.84 -4.58
N LEU A 5 -4.34 9.93 -4.99
CA LEU A 5 -4.98 8.86 -5.75
C LEU A 5 -5.14 9.33 -7.20
N THR A 6 -4.56 8.58 -8.12
CA THR A 6 -4.57 8.86 -9.56
C THR A 6 -4.98 7.61 -10.33
N GLY A 7 -5.43 7.75 -11.57
CA GLY A 7 -5.74 6.59 -12.41
C GLY A 7 -6.95 6.77 -13.29
N LYS A 8 -7.47 5.65 -13.80
CA LYS A 8 -8.62 5.58 -14.69
C LYS A 8 -9.61 4.56 -14.18
N ALA A 9 -10.81 5.02 -13.85
CA ALA A 9 -11.97 4.18 -13.58
C ALA A 9 -13.06 4.48 -14.61
N SER A 10 -13.93 3.50 -14.88
CA SER A 10 -15.14 3.75 -15.66
C SER A 10 -16.05 4.71 -14.90
N GLU A 11 -16.84 5.55 -15.58
CA GLU A 11 -17.71 6.56 -14.96
C GLU A 11 -18.56 5.98 -13.82
N ASN A 12 -19.13 4.79 -14.02
CA ASN A 12 -19.96 4.07 -13.04
C ASN A 12 -19.24 3.66 -11.74
N TYR A 13 -17.92 3.78 -11.68
CA TYR A 13 -17.07 3.36 -10.55
C TYR A 13 -16.27 4.51 -9.91
N VAL A 14 -16.14 5.67 -10.57
CA VAL A 14 -15.36 6.81 -10.04
C VAL A 14 -15.88 7.24 -8.66
N ASP A 15 -17.19 7.39 -8.52
CA ASP A 15 -17.81 7.82 -7.25
C ASP A 15 -17.79 6.75 -6.14
N LYS A 16 -17.41 5.52 -6.49
CA LYS A 16 -17.31 4.38 -5.56
C LYS A 16 -15.91 4.16 -5.02
N ILE A 17 -14.92 4.92 -5.50
CA ILE A 17 -13.54 4.84 -5.05
C ILE A 17 -13.30 5.99 -4.07
N LYS A 18 -12.95 5.66 -2.84
CA LYS A 18 -12.70 6.64 -1.78
C LYS A 18 -11.33 6.44 -1.18
N LEU A 19 -10.55 7.51 -1.15
CA LEU A 19 -9.32 7.58 -0.37
C LEU A 19 -9.68 8.11 1.03
N ASN A 20 -9.48 7.29 2.04
CA ASN A 20 -9.73 7.65 3.43
C ASN A 20 -8.39 7.86 4.17
N LEU A 21 -8.27 8.99 4.85
CA LEU A 21 -7.16 9.29 5.75
C LEU A 21 -7.74 9.49 7.14
N ASN A 22 -7.48 8.54 8.05
CA ASN A 22 -7.94 8.62 9.43
C ASN A 22 -6.75 8.75 10.38
N ARG A 23 -6.70 9.85 11.13
CA ARG A 23 -5.69 10.07 12.17
C ARG A 23 -6.25 9.60 13.51
N ASN A 24 -5.58 8.63 14.12
CA ASN A 24 -5.89 8.14 15.44
C ASN A 24 -4.67 8.34 16.35
N GLY A 25 -4.66 9.48 17.05
CA GLY A 25 -3.50 9.92 17.82
C GLY A 25 -2.26 10.06 16.93
N ASP A 26 -1.25 9.23 17.23
CA ASP A 26 0.04 9.22 16.54
C ASP A 26 0.05 8.33 15.29
N ALA A 27 -1.01 7.56 15.06
CA ALA A 27 -1.17 6.73 13.88
C ALA A 27 -1.98 7.44 12.79
N VAL A 28 -1.61 7.19 11.54
CA VAL A 28 -2.41 7.55 10.38
C VAL A 28 -2.73 6.28 9.60
N ASN A 29 -4.01 5.97 9.49
CA ASN A 29 -4.50 4.90 8.62
C ASN A 29 -4.87 5.50 7.27
N VAL A 30 -4.32 4.93 6.21
CA VAL A 30 -4.65 5.29 4.83
C VAL A 30 -5.26 4.07 4.15
N SER A 31 -6.49 4.20 3.67
CA SER A 31 -7.19 3.12 2.98
C SER A 31 -7.82 3.62 1.68
N VAL A 32 -7.89 2.72 0.70
CA VAL A 32 -8.68 2.93 -0.51
C VAL A 32 -9.84 1.96 -0.45
N GLU A 33 -11.04 2.50 -0.29
CA GLU A 33 -12.27 1.73 -0.33
C GLU A 33 -12.82 1.72 -1.75
N SER A 34 -13.18 0.54 -2.23
CA SER A 34 -13.85 0.37 -3.50
C SER A 34 -14.96 -0.67 -3.36
N ASP A 35 -16.22 -0.24 -3.37
CA ASP A 35 -17.38 -1.15 -3.43
C ASP A 35 -17.61 -1.58 -4.89
N ILE A 36 -16.65 -2.34 -5.41
CA ILE A 36 -16.61 -2.81 -6.79
C ILE A 36 -16.68 -4.33 -6.77
N ARG A 37 -17.90 -4.86 -6.96
CA ARG A 37 -18.08 -6.26 -7.34
C ARG A 37 -17.61 -6.40 -8.79
N VAL A 38 -16.51 -7.12 -8.99
CA VAL A 38 -15.98 -7.40 -10.34
C VAL A 38 -16.98 -8.30 -11.06
N SER A 39 -17.82 -7.70 -11.89
CA SER A 39 -18.72 -8.40 -12.81
C SER A 39 -18.02 -8.65 -14.15
N ILE A 40 -18.25 -9.82 -14.74
CA ILE A 40 -17.77 -10.17 -16.09
C ILE A 40 -18.30 -9.10 -17.07
N GLY A 41 -17.37 -8.35 -17.69
CA GLY A 41 -17.66 -7.24 -18.62
C GLY A 41 -17.26 -5.84 -18.14
N SER A 42 -16.89 -5.66 -16.86
CA SER A 42 -16.47 -4.36 -16.33
C SER A 42 -15.00 -4.04 -16.64
N THR A 43 -14.76 -2.98 -17.41
CA THR A 43 -13.40 -2.54 -17.76
C THR A 43 -12.84 -1.59 -16.70
N PHE A 44 -12.25 -2.14 -15.64
CA PHE A 44 -11.46 -1.36 -14.67
C PHE A 44 -10.05 -1.13 -15.24
N ARG A 45 -9.56 0.12 -15.32
CA ARG A 45 -8.34 0.47 -16.10
C ARG A 45 -7.14 1.00 -15.28
N ASN A 46 -7.04 0.67 -14.00
CA ASN A 46 -5.93 0.93 -13.07
C ASN A 46 -6.09 2.16 -12.17
N LEU A 47 -5.88 1.96 -10.87
CA LEU A 47 -5.71 2.99 -9.85
C LEU A 47 -4.26 2.96 -9.35
N ASN A 48 -3.75 4.13 -8.98
CA ASN A 48 -2.43 4.30 -8.40
C ASN A 48 -2.52 5.21 -7.17
N LEU A 49 -2.19 4.65 -6.02
CA LEU A 49 -2.04 5.37 -4.76
C LEU A 49 -0.56 5.71 -4.57
N LYS A 50 -0.25 7.00 -4.46
CA LYS A 50 1.08 7.48 -4.09
C LYS A 50 1.01 8.09 -2.69
N LEU A 51 1.84 7.60 -1.78
CA LEU A 51 2.03 8.15 -0.44
C LEU A 51 3.44 8.70 -0.29
N GLU A 52 3.54 9.95 0.16
CA GLU A 52 4.79 10.59 0.53
C GLU A 52 4.79 10.80 2.04
N LEU A 53 5.61 10.01 2.72
CA LEU A 53 5.77 10.06 4.17
C LEU A 53 6.90 11.04 4.54
N PRO A 54 6.77 11.79 5.66
CA PRO A 54 7.90 12.51 6.23
C PRO A 54 9.07 11.56 6.50
N GLU A 55 10.29 12.04 6.26
CA GLU A 55 11.51 11.34 6.67
C GLU A 55 11.63 11.39 8.19
N GLN A 56 11.36 10.25 8.83
CA GLN A 56 11.48 10.04 10.27
C GLN A 56 11.53 8.54 10.55
N GLU A 57 11.93 8.19 11.77
CA GLU A 57 11.88 6.81 12.25
C GLU A 57 10.50 6.51 12.84
N TYR A 58 9.78 5.59 12.23
CA TYR A 58 8.46 5.18 12.69
C TYR A 58 8.58 4.01 13.66
N SER A 59 7.73 3.95 14.69
CA SER A 59 7.68 2.74 15.53
C SER A 59 7.12 1.54 14.77
N SER A 60 6.20 1.74 13.82
CA SER A 60 5.62 0.67 13.02
C SER A 60 5.13 1.17 11.66
N PHE A 61 5.30 0.33 10.65
CA PHE A 61 4.69 0.48 9.34
C PHE A 61 3.98 -0.83 8.95
N VAL A 62 2.71 -0.73 8.58
CA VAL A 62 1.90 -1.87 8.14
C VAL A 62 1.33 -1.56 6.77
N LEU A 63 1.59 -2.46 5.82
CA LEU A 63 0.97 -2.43 4.49
C LEU A 63 0.19 -3.73 4.29
N GLU A 64 -1.08 -3.58 3.91
CA GLU A 64 -1.92 -4.66 3.42
C GLU A 64 -2.36 -4.35 1.99
N SER A 65 -2.06 -5.26 1.06
CA SER A 65 -2.36 -5.13 -0.36
C SER A 65 -3.08 -6.37 -0.86
N ASN A 66 -4.34 -6.18 -1.28
CA ASN A 66 -5.16 -7.28 -1.80
C ASN A 66 -4.73 -7.72 -3.19
N ASN A 67 -4.58 -6.78 -4.13
CA ASN A 67 -4.25 -7.05 -5.52
C ASN A 67 -3.47 -5.89 -6.13
N GLY A 68 -2.33 -6.17 -6.77
CA GLY A 68 -1.64 -5.21 -7.63
C GLY A 68 -0.13 -5.17 -7.50
N TYR A 69 0.45 -4.01 -7.81
CA TYR A 69 1.89 -3.76 -7.70
C TYR A 69 2.12 -2.75 -6.59
N THR A 70 2.95 -3.12 -5.62
CA THR A 70 3.36 -2.23 -4.54
C THR A 70 4.86 -1.95 -4.67
N ASN A 71 5.21 -0.66 -4.66
CA ASN A 71 6.60 -0.22 -4.54
C ASN A 71 6.76 0.59 -3.26
N ILE A 72 7.78 0.27 -2.46
CA ILE A 72 8.22 1.07 -1.31
C ILE A 72 9.69 1.40 -1.48
N SER A 73 10.04 2.65 -1.25
CA SER A 73 11.42 3.13 -1.27
C SER A 73 11.71 3.93 0.00
N GLU A 74 12.88 3.73 0.59
CA GLU A 74 13.44 4.57 1.66
C GLU A 74 12.53 4.70 2.90
N LEU A 75 12.27 3.57 3.57
CA LEU A 75 11.44 3.52 4.78
C LEU A 75 12.27 3.09 5.99
N SER A 76 12.24 3.89 7.05
CA SER A 76 12.83 3.56 8.35
C SER A 76 11.74 3.35 9.40
N ALA A 77 11.61 2.13 9.93
CA ALA A 77 10.67 1.85 11.00
C ALA A 77 11.17 0.72 11.92
N ASP A 78 10.88 0.73 13.22
CA ASP A 78 11.30 -0.35 14.12
C ASP A 78 10.69 -1.68 13.72
N THR A 79 9.42 -1.68 13.32
CA THR A 79 8.70 -2.85 12.80
C THR A 79 8.09 -2.55 11.44
N ILE A 80 8.30 -3.45 10.48
CA ILE A 80 7.68 -3.44 9.16
C ILE A 80 6.88 -4.73 8.98
N ILE A 81 5.58 -4.61 8.68
CA ILE A 81 4.68 -5.72 8.38
C ILE A 81 4.11 -5.55 6.98
N LEU A 82 4.31 -6.56 6.13
CA LEU A 82 3.88 -6.57 4.74
C LEU A 82 2.95 -7.76 4.51
N ILE A 83 1.72 -7.48 4.11
CA ILE A 83 0.70 -8.49 3.83
C ILE A 83 0.24 -8.32 2.39
N GLY A 84 0.48 -9.32 1.56
CA GLY A 84 0.09 -9.37 0.16
C GLY A 84 -0.78 -10.58 -0.12
N HIS A 85 -1.95 -10.39 -0.69
CA HIS A 85 -2.78 -11.53 -1.09
C HIS A 85 -2.48 -11.95 -2.54
N SER A 86 -2.41 -10.98 -3.46
CA SER A 86 -2.03 -11.27 -4.84
C SER A 86 -1.30 -10.12 -5.52
N GLY A 87 -0.21 -10.41 -6.24
CA GLY A 87 0.48 -9.43 -7.08
C GLY A 87 1.99 -9.36 -6.87
N LYS A 88 2.58 -8.18 -7.01
CA LYS A 88 4.03 -8.00 -6.85
C LYS A 88 4.38 -6.93 -5.83
N MET A 89 5.40 -7.20 -5.04
CA MET A 89 5.99 -6.25 -4.10
C MET A 89 7.45 -6.03 -4.43
N ASP A 90 7.86 -4.78 -4.65
CA ASP A 90 9.26 -4.38 -4.81
C ASP A 90 9.60 -3.34 -3.75
N MET A 91 10.52 -3.68 -2.86
CA MET A 91 10.88 -2.84 -1.73
C MET A 91 12.38 -2.62 -1.65
N ARG A 92 12.77 -1.35 -1.58
CA ARG A 92 14.18 -0.92 -1.61
C ARG A 92 14.50 0.04 -0.49
N GLY A 93 15.67 -0.12 0.12
CA GLY A 93 16.15 0.80 1.14
C GLY A 93 15.33 0.78 2.43
N LEU A 94 14.83 -0.40 2.83
CA LEU A 94 14.18 -0.55 4.13
C LEU A 94 15.21 -0.59 5.26
N THR A 95 14.96 0.11 6.36
CA THR A 95 15.77 0.04 7.59
C THR A 95 14.86 -0.32 8.75
N THR A 96 15.05 -1.48 9.38
CA THR A 96 14.13 -1.95 10.44
C THR A 96 14.78 -2.86 11.47
N GLY A 97 14.22 -2.93 12.67
CA GLY A 97 14.61 -3.95 13.65
C GLY A 97 13.88 -5.27 13.43
N THR A 98 12.66 -5.24 12.87
CA THR A 98 11.86 -6.44 12.61
C THR A 98 11.08 -6.31 11.31
N LEU A 99 11.28 -7.28 10.41
CA LEU A 99 10.54 -7.40 9.17
C LEU A 99 9.70 -8.68 9.18
N THR A 100 8.38 -8.54 9.00
CA THR A 100 7.47 -9.67 8.73
C THR A 100 6.85 -9.49 7.35
N SER A 101 6.92 -10.52 6.51
CA SER A 101 6.30 -10.53 5.20
C SER A 101 5.48 -11.80 5.01
N HIS A 102 4.25 -11.63 4.51
CA HIS A 102 3.36 -12.71 4.14
C HIS A 102 2.78 -12.41 2.76
N VAL A 103 3.00 -13.31 1.81
CA VAL A 103 2.46 -13.21 0.45
C VAL A 103 1.77 -14.52 0.10
N ASP A 104 0.44 -14.48 -0.09
CA ASP A 104 -0.33 -15.68 -0.44
C ASP A 104 -0.01 -16.15 -1.86
N SER A 105 0.02 -15.23 -2.83
CA SER A 105 0.29 -15.52 -4.24
C SER A 105 0.99 -14.36 -4.94
N GLY A 106 2.12 -14.63 -5.60
CA GLY A 106 2.81 -13.63 -6.42
C GLY A 106 4.30 -13.54 -6.12
N ASP A 107 4.91 -12.42 -6.51
CA ASP A 107 6.36 -12.20 -6.41
C ASP A 107 6.66 -11.10 -5.37
N SER A 108 7.62 -11.34 -4.49
CA SER A 108 8.15 -10.31 -3.59
C SER A 108 9.67 -10.21 -3.68
N ASP A 109 10.18 -9.04 -3.99
CA ASP A 109 11.60 -8.69 -3.87
C ASP A 109 11.75 -7.61 -2.81
N ILE A 110 12.46 -7.95 -1.72
CA ILE A 110 12.62 -7.09 -0.56
C ILE A 110 14.10 -6.93 -0.27
N ASN A 111 14.59 -5.70 -0.39
CA ASN A 111 15.95 -5.32 -0.07
C ASN A 111 15.99 -4.25 1.03
N GLY A 112 16.66 -4.58 2.13
CA GLY A 112 16.80 -3.71 3.28
C GLY A 112 17.86 -4.19 4.26
N SER A 113 18.06 -3.39 5.30
CA SER A 113 18.97 -3.68 6.40
C SER A 113 18.17 -3.92 7.67
N ILE A 114 18.54 -4.99 8.38
CA ILE A 114 18.07 -5.21 9.75
C ILE A 114 19.12 -4.64 10.70
N ARG A 115 18.71 -3.78 11.62
CA ARG A 115 19.56 -3.15 12.64
C ARG A 115 19.52 -3.88 13.96
#